data_AF-A0A667X624-F1
#
_entry.id   AF-A0A667X624-F1
#
_cell.length_a   1.000
_cell.length_b   1.000
_cell.length_c   1.000
_cell.angle_alpha   90.00
_cell.angle_beta   90.00
_cell.angle_gamma   90.00
#
_symmetry.space_group_name_H-M   'P 1'
#
loop_
_entity.id
_entity.type
_entity.pdbx_description
1 polymer ?
#
loop_
_entity_poly.entity_id
_entity_poly.type
_entity_poly.pdbx_seq_one_letter_code
_entity_poly.pdbx_strand_id
1 'polypeptide(L)'
;MSASLIRRGLEMLSDDIKDVSKPKKSQARRRQQTPGKAGVMELVSTKRQGVTKQVKRLQGRLGPGRSKATVKDKRIKSAVEEFRKTQRKSQMSENLKYFLAQTSSDFKARDTDTMKILNHNSGRRSRNRRERPAKKAEEPRSLFTEEEFQQFQKEYFGRTVEDKK
;
A
#
# COMPACT_ATOMS: atom_id res chain seq x y z
N MET A 1 -6.22 37.60 -29.24
CA MET A 1 -6.81 37.35 -27.89
C MET A 1 -7.09 38.69 -27.24
N SER A 2 -8.30 38.96 -26.76
CA SER A 2 -8.64 40.28 -26.20
C SER A 2 -7.97 40.50 -24.84
N ALA A 3 -7.44 41.71 -24.61
CA ALA A 3 -6.84 42.07 -23.33
C ALA A 3 -7.83 41.96 -22.16
N SER A 4 -9.14 42.07 -22.42
CA SER A 4 -10.20 41.87 -21.44
C SER A 4 -10.29 40.43 -20.94
N LEU A 5 -10.05 39.44 -21.80
CA LEU A 5 -10.03 38.02 -21.41
C LEU A 5 -8.83 37.71 -20.52
N ILE A 6 -7.66 38.28 -20.83
CA ILE A 6 -6.45 38.09 -20.03
C ILE A 6 -6.63 38.71 -18.64
N ARG A 7 -7.16 39.93 -18.54
CA ARG A 7 -7.42 40.59 -17.24
C ARG A 7 -8.40 39.80 -16.39
N ARG A 8 -9.50 39.33 -16.98
CA ARG A 8 -10.51 38.53 -16.27
C ARG A 8 -9.98 37.16 -15.85
N GLY A 9 -9.14 36.53 -16.68
CA GLY A 9 -8.46 35.29 -16.33
C GLY A 9 -7.49 35.45 -15.15
N LEU A 10 -6.73 36.55 -15.12
CA LEU A 10 -5.83 36.86 -14.01
C LEU A 10 -6.57 37.22 -12.72
N GLU A 11 -7.69 37.95 -12.83
CA GLU A 11 -8.54 38.29 -11.68
C GLU A 11 -9.11 37.02 -11.03
N MET A 12 -9.64 36.09 -11.83
CA MET A 12 -10.14 34.80 -11.34
C MET A 12 -9.04 33.94 -10.70
N LEU A 13 -7.80 34.00 -11.22
CA LEU A 13 -6.67 33.24 -10.69
C LEU A 13 -6.10 33.85 -9.38
N SER A 14 -6.28 35.16 -9.17
CA SER A 14 -5.71 35.88 -8.02
C SER A 14 -6.32 35.47 -6.67
N ASP A 15 -7.58 35.02 -6.67
CA ASP A 15 -8.28 34.54 -5.47
C ASP A 15 -7.73 33.17 -5.00
N ASP A 16 -7.31 32.30 -5.93
CA ASP A 16 -6.73 30.99 -5.62
C ASP A 16 -5.27 31.09 -5.14
N ILE A 17 -4.52 32.09 -5.61
CA ILE A 17 -3.10 32.27 -5.26
C ILE A 17 -2.92 32.94 -3.88
N LYS A 18 -3.86 33.78 -3.42
CA LYS A 18 -3.77 34.50 -2.13
C LYS A 18 -3.83 33.60 -0.89
N ASP A 19 -4.25 32.35 -1.04
CA ASP A 19 -4.38 31.40 0.06
C ASP A 19 -3.07 30.69 0.46
N VAL A 20 -1.97 30.93 -0.26
CA VAL A 20 -0.67 30.26 -0.02
C VAL A 20 0.22 31.01 0.98
N SER A 21 -0.03 32.31 1.25
CA SER A 21 0.88 33.17 2.04
C SER A 21 0.47 33.42 3.49
N LYS A 22 -0.60 32.78 3.99
CA LYS A 22 -0.98 32.85 5.42
C LYS A 22 -1.05 31.45 6.03
N PRO A 23 -0.34 31.15 7.14
CA PRO A 23 -0.55 29.89 7.84
C PRO A 23 -1.95 29.90 8.46
N LYS A 24 -2.90 29.24 7.78
CA LYS A 24 -4.23 28.95 8.33
C LYS A 24 -4.06 28.03 9.54
N LYS A 25 -4.03 28.63 10.74
CA LYS A 25 -4.25 27.92 12.00
C LYS A 25 -5.55 27.11 11.88
N SER A 26 -5.43 25.81 12.13
CA SER A 26 -6.48 24.87 12.56
C SER A 26 -7.76 24.73 11.70
N GLN A 27 -7.65 24.14 10.50
CA GLN A 27 -8.81 23.47 9.86
C GLN A 27 -8.96 21.98 10.24
N ALA A 28 -8.17 21.45 11.17
CA ALA A 28 -8.29 20.07 11.64
C ALA A 28 -9.45 19.82 12.63
N ARG A 29 -10.34 20.81 12.88
CA ARG A 29 -11.52 20.64 13.75
C ARG A 29 -12.80 21.30 13.24
N ARG A 30 -12.96 21.48 11.92
CA ARG A 30 -14.31 21.65 11.38
C ARG A 30 -15.02 20.29 11.44
N ARG A 31 -15.62 20.03 12.61
CA ARG A 31 -16.79 19.14 12.72
C ARG A 31 -17.65 19.43 11.50
N GLN A 32 -18.03 18.39 10.76
CA GLN A 32 -18.89 18.49 9.58
C GLN A 32 -20.18 19.24 9.96
N GLN A 33 -20.16 20.56 9.87
CA GLN A 33 -21.33 21.40 10.06
C GLN A 33 -22.03 21.42 8.72
N THR A 34 -23.31 21.03 8.73
CA THR A 34 -24.19 21.16 7.58
C THR A 34 -24.09 22.58 7.02
N PRO A 35 -24.07 22.75 5.69
CA PRO A 35 -24.04 24.08 5.10
C PRO A 35 -25.21 24.92 5.63
N GLY A 36 -24.91 26.15 6.04
CA GLY A 36 -25.92 27.09 6.52
C GLY A 36 -26.98 27.35 5.44
N LYS A 37 -28.19 27.73 5.86
CA LYS A 37 -29.34 27.96 4.97
C LYS A 37 -29.00 28.87 3.78
N ALA A 38 -28.11 29.85 3.97
CA ALA A 38 -27.64 30.75 2.92
C ALA A 38 -26.86 30.03 1.81
N GLY A 39 -25.87 29.20 2.17
CA GLY A 39 -25.10 28.43 1.18
C GLY A 39 -25.94 27.37 0.47
N VAL A 40 -26.96 26.81 1.12
CA VAL A 40 -27.89 25.86 0.47
C VAL A 40 -28.83 26.57 -0.51
N MET A 41 -29.23 27.82 -0.23
CA MET A 41 -30.07 28.60 -1.14
C MET A 41 -29.32 29.02 -2.42
N GLU A 42 -28.00 29.19 -2.36
CA GLU A 42 -27.16 29.45 -3.53
C GLU A 42 -27.16 28.27 -4.52
N LEU A 43 -27.27 27.03 -4.02
CA LEU A 43 -27.46 25.83 -4.85
C LEU A 43 -28.89 25.67 -5.40
N VAL A 44 -29.87 26.45 -4.93
CA VAL A 44 -31.25 26.35 -5.40
C VAL A 44 -31.55 27.47 -6.40
N SER A 45 -31.61 27.09 -7.67
CA SER A 45 -31.77 28.00 -8.82
C SER A 45 -33.10 28.77 -8.88
N THR A 46 -34.13 28.36 -8.12
CA THR A 46 -35.49 28.95 -8.25
C THR A 46 -36.07 29.43 -6.91
N LYS A 47 -37.02 30.37 -6.96
CA LYS A 47 -37.78 30.91 -5.80
C LYS A 47 -39.23 30.43 -5.74
N ARG A 48 -39.56 29.34 -6.46
CA ARG A 48 -40.94 28.84 -6.61
C ARG A 48 -41.45 28.10 -5.36
N GLN A 49 -42.75 27.84 -5.30
CA GLN A 49 -43.33 26.98 -4.27
C GLN A 49 -42.66 25.60 -4.30
N GLY A 50 -42.09 25.17 -3.17
CA GLY A 50 -41.35 23.89 -3.06
C GLY A 50 -39.84 24.04 -2.82
N VAL A 51 -39.27 25.24 -2.98
CA VAL A 51 -37.85 25.54 -2.68
C VAL A 51 -37.49 25.18 -1.25
N THR A 52 -38.40 25.40 -0.30
CA THR A 52 -38.21 25.02 1.10
C THR A 52 -38.06 23.51 1.29
N LYS A 53 -38.71 22.68 0.46
CA LYS A 53 -38.53 21.21 0.48
C LYS A 53 -37.17 20.82 -0.12
N GLN A 54 -36.74 21.48 -1.20
CA GLN A 54 -35.44 21.25 -1.83
C GLN A 54 -34.28 21.66 -0.91
N VAL A 55 -34.36 22.84 -0.30
CA VAL A 55 -33.41 23.32 0.72
C VAL A 55 -33.35 22.34 1.90
N LYS A 56 -34.49 21.84 2.39
CA LYS A 56 -34.52 20.83 3.47
C LYS A 56 -33.89 19.48 3.08
N ARG A 57 -33.92 19.10 1.80
CA ARG A 57 -33.26 17.87 1.31
C ARG A 57 -31.75 18.08 1.18
N LEU A 58 -31.33 19.22 0.61
CA LEU A 58 -29.92 19.58 0.43
C LEU A 58 -29.19 19.86 1.74
N GLN A 59 -29.87 20.46 2.71
CA GLN A 59 -29.35 20.69 4.05
C GLN A 59 -29.13 19.36 4.82
N GLY A 60 -29.75 18.26 4.36
CA GLY A 60 -29.79 16.98 5.05
C GLY A 60 -30.60 17.06 6.35
N ARG A 61 -31.29 15.99 6.73
CA ARG A 61 -31.90 15.89 8.07
C ARG A 61 -30.83 15.54 9.11
N LEU A 62 -29.77 16.34 9.20
CA LEU A 62 -28.63 16.13 10.11
C LEU A 62 -28.45 17.33 11.06
N GLY A 63 -29.56 17.89 11.54
CA GLY A 63 -29.51 18.68 12.77
C GLY A 63 -29.23 17.78 13.97
N PRO A 64 -28.71 18.31 15.10
CA PRO A 64 -28.37 17.55 16.33
C PRO A 64 -29.52 16.74 16.95
N GLY A 65 -30.72 16.76 16.37
CA GLY A 65 -31.95 16.27 16.98
C GLY A 65 -32.78 15.30 16.16
N ARG A 66 -32.29 14.62 15.10
CA ARG A 66 -33.07 13.56 14.42
C ARG A 66 -32.27 12.36 13.88
N SER A 67 -32.08 11.36 14.75
CA SER A 67 -32.46 9.97 14.44
C SER A 67 -33.30 9.45 15.61
N LYS A 68 -34.62 9.64 15.57
CA LYS A 68 -35.52 8.93 16.50
C LYS A 68 -35.94 7.64 15.81
N ALA A 69 -35.13 6.59 15.93
CA ALA A 69 -35.47 5.25 15.48
C ALA A 69 -35.25 4.28 16.65
N THR A 70 -36.21 4.36 17.59
CA THR A 70 -36.80 3.27 18.38
C THR A 70 -36.05 1.95 18.50
N VAL A 71 -34.86 1.96 19.13
CA VAL A 71 -34.41 0.96 20.11
C VAL A 71 -33.52 1.75 21.08
N LYS A 72 -33.80 1.66 22.39
CA LYS A 72 -33.03 2.35 23.42
C LYS A 72 -31.52 2.06 23.20
N ASP A 73 -30.72 3.12 23.24
CA ASP A 73 -29.25 3.07 23.16
C ASP A 73 -28.61 2.69 21.80
N LYS A 74 -29.38 2.53 20.71
CA LYS A 74 -28.80 2.25 19.37
C LYS A 74 -28.73 3.50 18.47
N ARG A 75 -27.52 3.89 18.07
CA ARG A 75 -27.27 4.96 17.09
C ARG A 75 -27.11 4.38 15.69
N ILE A 76 -27.93 4.82 14.73
CA ILE A 76 -27.78 4.43 13.32
C ILE A 76 -26.46 5.02 12.80
N LYS A 77 -25.60 4.14 12.28
CA LYS A 77 -24.37 4.51 11.59
C LYS A 77 -24.57 4.32 10.09
N SER A 78 -23.97 5.19 9.29
CA SER A 78 -23.96 5.01 7.84
C SER A 78 -23.02 3.88 7.45
N ALA A 79 -23.48 2.94 6.63
CA ALA A 79 -22.65 1.85 6.10
C ALA A 79 -21.40 2.38 5.37
N VAL A 80 -21.52 3.52 4.69
CA VAL A 80 -20.40 4.18 4.00
C VAL A 80 -19.37 4.71 5.00
N GLU A 81 -19.81 5.22 6.14
CA GLU A 81 -18.89 5.70 7.17
C GLU A 81 -18.18 4.55 7.89
N GLU A 82 -18.86 3.44 8.13
CA GLU A 82 -18.23 2.25 8.69
C GLU A 82 -17.21 1.65 7.72
N PHE A 83 -17.57 1.56 6.44
CA PHE A 83 -16.64 1.13 5.39
C PHE A 83 -15.38 2.00 5.35
N ARG A 84 -15.52 3.33 5.40
CA ARG A 84 -14.37 4.24 5.41
C ARG A 84 -13.49 4.10 6.66
N LYS A 85 -14.04 3.67 7.80
CA LYS A 85 -13.27 3.42 9.04
C LYS A 85 -12.50 2.11 8.99
N THR A 86 -13.05 1.09 8.32
CA THR A 86 -12.37 -0.20 8.14
C THR A 86 -11.33 -0.16 7.03
N GLN A 87 -11.43 0.80 6.10
CA GLN A 87 -10.43 0.97 5.05
C GLN A 87 -9.07 1.34 5.66
N ARG A 88 -8.03 0.65 5.20
CA ARG A 88 -6.65 1.04 5.47
C ARG A 88 -6.38 2.41 4.85
N LYS A 89 -5.44 3.16 5.43
CA LYS A 89 -5.02 4.45 4.86
C LYS A 89 -4.56 4.22 3.41
N SER A 90 -5.11 5.01 2.49
CA SER A 90 -4.70 4.95 1.09
C SER A 90 -3.27 5.45 0.96
N GLN A 91 -2.42 4.67 0.31
CA GLN A 91 -1.03 5.04 0.01
C GLN A 91 -0.88 5.73 -1.35
N MET A 92 -1.99 6.18 -1.94
CA MET A 92 -1.99 6.81 -3.26
C MET A 92 -1.08 8.05 -3.30
N SER A 93 -1.18 8.93 -2.30
CA SER A 93 -0.40 10.17 -2.27
C SER A 93 1.09 9.91 -2.07
N GLU A 94 1.45 8.92 -1.24
CA GLU A 94 2.84 8.51 -1.03
C GLU A 94 3.43 7.90 -2.31
N ASN A 95 2.68 7.02 -2.98
CA ASN A 95 3.09 6.41 -4.25
C ASN A 95 3.27 7.46 -5.35
N LEU A 96 2.34 8.43 -5.47
CA LEU A 96 2.45 9.51 -6.45
C LEU A 96 3.68 10.37 -6.19
N LYS A 97 3.95 10.73 -4.93
CA LYS A 97 5.17 11.47 -4.57
C LYS A 97 6.42 10.67 -4.91
N TYR A 98 6.43 9.36 -4.66
CA TYR A 98 7.53 8.49 -5.02
C TYR A 98 7.78 8.47 -6.53
N PHE A 99 6.74 8.30 -7.35
CA PHE A 99 6.87 8.32 -8.81
C PHE A 99 7.29 9.68 -9.35
N LEU A 100 6.73 10.77 -8.83
CA LEU A 100 7.12 12.12 -9.25
C LEU A 100 8.57 12.44 -8.84
N ALA A 101 8.99 12.07 -7.63
CA ALA A 101 10.38 12.19 -7.21
C ALA A 101 11.33 11.28 -8.02
N GLN A 102 10.84 10.17 -8.56
CA GLN A 102 11.59 9.34 -9.49
C GLN A 102 11.76 9.95 -10.88
N THR A 103 10.80 10.77 -11.33
CA THR A 103 10.91 11.45 -12.63
C THR A 103 11.91 12.60 -12.65
N SER A 104 12.29 13.14 -11.48
CA SER A 104 13.49 13.97 -11.40
C SER A 104 14.73 13.09 -11.57
N SER A 105 15.53 13.40 -12.60
CA SER A 105 16.71 12.66 -13.10
C SER A 105 17.72 12.16 -12.06
N ASP A 106 17.65 12.64 -10.82
CA ASP A 106 18.62 12.39 -9.77
C ASP A 106 18.23 11.22 -8.83
N PHE A 107 17.03 10.66 -8.95
CA PHE A 107 16.60 9.59 -8.05
C PHE A 107 17.01 8.20 -8.58
N LYS A 108 18.18 7.75 -8.14
CA LYS A 108 18.61 6.34 -8.32
C LYS A 108 18.09 5.51 -7.15
N ALA A 109 17.42 4.40 -7.46
CA ALA A 109 17.04 3.42 -6.44
C ALA A 109 18.30 2.84 -5.76
N ARG A 110 18.20 2.54 -4.47
CA ARG A 110 19.32 1.99 -3.68
C ARG A 110 19.77 0.65 -4.28
N ASP A 111 21.07 0.45 -4.39
CA ASP A 111 21.65 -0.78 -4.99
C ASP A 111 21.17 -2.07 -4.31
N THR A 112 20.92 -2.02 -3.00
CA THR A 112 20.36 -3.16 -2.27
C THR A 112 18.99 -3.59 -2.79
N ASP A 113 18.17 -2.61 -3.18
CA ASP A 113 16.80 -2.87 -3.63
C ASP A 113 16.77 -3.27 -5.11
N THR A 114 17.64 -2.70 -5.93
CA THR A 114 17.83 -3.13 -7.33
C THR A 114 18.35 -4.58 -7.38
N MET A 115 19.32 -4.94 -6.54
CA MET A 115 19.83 -6.31 -6.45
C MET A 115 18.78 -7.30 -5.96
N LYS A 116 17.93 -6.91 -5.00
CA LYS A 116 16.79 -7.75 -4.57
C LYS A 116 15.83 -8.03 -5.74
N ILE A 117 15.48 -7.01 -6.52
CA ILE A 117 14.60 -7.15 -7.69
C ILE A 117 15.25 -8.07 -8.74
N LEU A 118 16.53 -7.88 -9.04
CA LEU A 118 17.27 -8.72 -9.99
C LEU A 118 17.31 -10.19 -9.53
N ASN A 119 17.62 -10.43 -8.26
CA ASN A 119 17.69 -11.78 -7.70
C ASN A 119 16.33 -12.47 -7.67
N HIS A 120 15.26 -11.76 -7.32
CA HIS A 120 13.89 -12.31 -7.34
C HIS A 120 13.43 -12.70 -8.75
N ASN A 121 13.89 -11.99 -9.78
CA ASN A 121 13.55 -12.30 -11.18
C ASN A 121 14.47 -13.36 -11.79
N SER A 122 15.62 -13.63 -11.18
CA SER A 122 16.56 -14.67 -11.62
C SER A 122 15.95 -16.07 -11.48
N GLY A 123 16.13 -16.93 -12.49
CA GLY A 123 15.64 -18.32 -12.45
C GLY A 123 14.12 -18.53 -12.61
N ARG A 124 13.31 -17.47 -12.79
CA ARG A 124 11.86 -17.62 -13.09
C ARG A 124 11.59 -18.30 -14.44
N ARG A 125 12.46 -18.07 -15.42
CA ARG A 125 12.43 -18.76 -16.72
C ARG A 125 13.36 -19.96 -16.65
N SER A 126 12.93 -21.11 -17.19
CA SER A 126 13.76 -22.33 -17.28
C SER A 126 15.13 -22.04 -17.89
N ARG A 127 15.16 -21.25 -18.97
CA ARG A 127 16.38 -20.77 -19.65
C ARG A 127 17.36 -20.01 -18.76
N ASN A 128 16.89 -19.36 -17.71
CA ASN A 128 17.71 -18.54 -16.82
C ASN A 128 18.12 -19.28 -15.54
N ARG A 129 17.68 -20.53 -15.38
CA ARG A 129 18.06 -21.36 -14.25
C ARG A 129 19.47 -21.88 -14.51
N ARG A 130 20.42 -21.52 -13.63
CA ARG A 130 21.77 -22.10 -13.68
C ARG A 130 21.65 -23.61 -13.54
N GLU A 131 22.37 -24.35 -14.38
CA GLU A 131 22.48 -25.80 -14.25
C GLU A 131 23.07 -26.10 -12.87
N ARG A 132 22.38 -26.92 -12.09
CA ARG A 132 22.91 -27.36 -10.81
C ARG A 132 24.07 -28.31 -11.11
N PRO A 133 25.23 -28.17 -10.44
CA PRO A 133 26.29 -29.15 -10.58
C PRO A 133 25.71 -30.53 -10.26
N ALA A 134 26.05 -31.51 -11.09
CA ALA A 134 25.66 -32.89 -10.85
C ALA A 134 26.10 -33.28 -9.42
N LYS A 135 25.20 -33.93 -8.67
CA LYS A 135 25.61 -34.53 -7.39
C LYS A 135 26.70 -35.52 -7.73
N LYS A 136 27.89 -35.32 -7.16
CA LYS A 136 28.96 -36.32 -7.25
C LYS A 136 28.39 -37.62 -6.71
N ALA A 137 28.63 -38.72 -7.42
CA ALA A 137 28.25 -40.04 -6.94
C ALA A 137 28.89 -40.22 -5.56
N GLU A 138 28.09 -40.62 -4.57
CA GLU A 138 28.63 -41.02 -3.27
C GLU A 138 29.53 -42.22 -3.53
N GLU A 139 30.81 -42.11 -3.13
CA GLU A 139 31.73 -43.23 -3.23
C GLU A 139 31.16 -44.39 -2.42
N PRO A 140 31.29 -45.64 -2.89
CA PRO A 140 30.81 -46.80 -2.16
C PRO A 140 31.54 -46.87 -0.82
N ARG A 141 30.89 -46.39 0.23
CA ARG A 141 31.40 -46.45 1.60
C ARG A 141 31.36 -47.91 2.03
N SER A 142 32.52 -48.54 2.17
CA SER A 142 32.64 -49.85 2.81
C SER A 142 32.01 -49.78 4.20
N LEU A 143 31.13 -50.73 4.50
CA LEU A 143 30.53 -50.87 5.84
C LEU A 143 31.52 -51.41 6.86
N PHE A 144 32.60 -52.03 6.38
CA PHE A 144 33.67 -52.57 7.20
C PHE A 144 34.85 -51.62 7.20
N THR A 145 35.35 -51.37 8.41
CA THR A 145 36.64 -50.74 8.63
C THR A 145 37.75 -51.75 8.40
N GLU A 146 38.93 -51.28 7.97
CA GLU A 146 40.09 -52.14 7.74
C GLU A 146 40.48 -52.92 9.03
N GLU A 147 40.27 -52.31 10.20
CA GLU A 147 40.52 -52.94 11.49
C GLU A 147 39.60 -54.14 11.77
N GLU A 148 38.30 -54.01 11.46
CA GLU A 148 37.33 -55.12 11.56
C GLU A 148 37.68 -56.26 10.60
N PHE A 149 38.19 -55.93 9.42
CA PHE A 149 38.62 -56.93 8.44
C PHE A 149 39.86 -57.71 8.95
N GLN A 150 40.82 -57.04 9.57
CA GLN A 150 41.98 -57.71 10.18
C GLN A 150 41.60 -58.60 11.35
N GLN A 151 40.64 -58.19 12.17
CA GLN A 151 40.10 -59.02 13.26
C GLN A 151 39.42 -60.28 12.69
N PHE A 152 38.57 -60.12 11.67
CA PHE A 152 37.95 -61.25 10.98
C PHE A 152 38.97 -62.23 10.40
N GLN A 153 40.04 -61.73 9.77
CA GLN A 153 41.11 -62.58 9.25
C GLN A 153 41.78 -63.41 10.35
N LYS A 154 42.09 -62.79 11.49
CA LYS A 154 42.68 -63.48 12.65
C LYS A 154 41.74 -64.53 13.23
N GLU A 155 40.46 -64.21 13.34
CA GLU A 155 39.46 -65.11 13.90
C GLU A 155 39.19 -66.31 12.99
N TYR A 156 39.09 -66.09 11.67
CA TYR A 156 38.70 -67.12 10.72
C TYR A 156 39.87 -67.98 10.21
N PHE A 157 41.04 -67.39 10.01
CA PHE A 157 42.22 -68.09 9.46
C PHE A 157 43.32 -68.35 10.50
N GLY A 158 43.22 -67.79 11.71
CA GLY A 158 44.21 -67.96 12.78
C GLY A 158 45.58 -67.36 12.49
N ARG A 159 45.75 -66.63 11.38
CA ARG A 159 47.01 -66.02 10.92
C ARG A 159 46.76 -64.73 10.16
N THR A 160 47.64 -63.75 10.35
CA THR A 160 47.72 -62.54 9.53
C THR A 160 48.51 -62.82 8.25
N VAL A 161 48.02 -62.34 7.11
CA VAL A 161 48.61 -62.62 5.77
C VAL A 161 49.99 -61.96 5.61
N GLU A 162 50.36 -61.01 6.48
CA GLU A 162 51.64 -60.30 6.44
C GLU A 162 52.84 -61.08 7.00
N ASP A 163 52.61 -62.20 7.71
CA ASP A 163 53.69 -62.99 8.35
C ASP A 163 54.33 -64.03 7.41
N LYS A 164 54.01 -64.01 6.12
CA LYS A 164 54.69 -64.83 5.10
C LYS A 164 55.63 -63.96 4.27
N LYS A 165 56.80 -63.66 4.84
CA LYS A 165 57.98 -63.22 4.10
C LYS A 165 59.21 -63.99 4.58
#